data_AF-A0A0L6U0N7-F1
#
_entry.id   AF-A0A0L6U0N7-F1
#
_cell.length_a   1.000
_cell.length_b   1.000
_cell.length_c   1.000
_cell.angle_alpha   90.00
_cell.angle_beta   90.00
_cell.angle_gamma   90.00
#
_symmetry.space_group_name_H-M   'P 1'
#
loop_
_entity.id
_entity.type
_entity.pdbx_description
1 polymer ?
#
loop_
_entity_poly.entity_id
_entity_poly.type
_entity_poly.pdbx_seq_one_letter_code
_entity_poly.pdbx_strand_id
1 'polypeptide(L)'
;MEIKGILEESLMDILIQKVVDEVIRRIKNQPKKAVVLFTGATIGFSQAMESLLKLQKDGWQLKVVLSDDGMRVLDPEAIKKELNLDVVYYSCNITSQKELYESADMMIVGSMSVNTAAKLAVGITDTVLLSLINHGFMAGIPVVAAKDACNPDDPKRAKLGMGKSPEKYRQMLHGNINVLCEFGMQLVNAEDLYETCSGKVPIKREVPEAAAKPVAKTEKTVMKSETSDTKGECVLNKKVITRTDILKVQDAKVVKIPADAIITEYAVETINSFGLQIIRT
;
A
#
# COMPACT_ATOMS: atom_id res chain seq x y z
N MET A 1 51.31 15.76 -18.82
CA MET A 1 49.95 16.30 -18.58
C MET A 1 48.97 15.15 -18.27
N GLU A 2 49.14 13.97 -18.87
CA GLU A 2 48.30 12.77 -18.66
C GLU A 2 48.35 12.18 -17.24
N ILE A 3 49.50 12.16 -16.56
CA ILE A 3 49.63 11.55 -15.21
C ILE A 3 48.79 12.28 -14.15
N LYS A 4 48.60 13.61 -14.28
CA LYS A 4 47.80 14.40 -13.35
C LYS A 4 46.31 14.07 -13.46
N GLY A 5 45.79 13.93 -14.69
CA GLY A 5 44.39 13.56 -14.93
C GLY A 5 44.07 12.15 -14.45
N ILE A 6 44.97 11.19 -14.70
CA ILE A 6 44.82 9.79 -14.23
C ILE A 6 44.84 9.72 -12.69
N LEU A 7 45.68 10.52 -12.03
CA LEU A 7 45.74 10.57 -10.57
C LEU A 7 44.47 11.18 -9.98
N GLU A 8 43.94 12.25 -10.58
CA GLU A 8 42.69 12.91 -10.18
C GLU A 8 41.46 11.99 -10.37
N GLU A 9 41.38 11.26 -11.49
CA GLU A 9 40.33 10.25 -11.71
C GLU A 9 40.41 9.12 -10.68
N SER A 10 41.61 8.58 -10.42
CA SER A 10 41.77 7.49 -9.43
C SER A 10 41.42 7.94 -8.01
N LEU A 11 41.71 9.20 -7.66
CA LEU A 11 41.38 9.75 -6.35
C LEU A 11 39.87 9.95 -6.20
N MET A 12 39.20 10.37 -7.27
CA MET A 12 37.74 10.52 -7.31
C MET A 12 37.04 9.17 -7.20
N ASP A 13 37.52 8.13 -7.87
CA ASP A 13 36.99 6.76 -7.75
C ASP A 13 37.15 6.21 -6.32
N ILE A 14 38.31 6.41 -5.68
CA ILE A 14 38.53 6.02 -4.28
C ILE A 14 37.59 6.79 -3.34
N LEU A 15 37.37 8.08 -3.59
CA LEU A 15 36.46 8.91 -2.79
C LEU A 15 35.01 8.44 -2.95
N ILE A 16 34.57 8.17 -4.19
CA ILE A 16 33.24 7.62 -4.50
C ILE A 16 33.06 6.28 -3.78
N GLN A 17 34.03 5.37 -3.88
CA GLN A 17 33.94 4.06 -3.22
C GLN A 17 33.81 4.21 -1.70
N LYS A 18 34.59 5.09 -1.07
CA LYS A 18 34.48 5.35 0.37
C LYS A 18 33.15 5.95 0.78
N VAL A 19 32.59 6.85 -0.03
CA VAL A 19 31.26 7.43 0.22
C VAL A 19 30.19 6.34 0.08
N VAL A 20 30.26 5.51 -0.96
CA VAL A 20 29.35 4.38 -1.17
C VAL A 20 29.41 3.40 -0.01
N ASP A 21 30.62 3.00 0.42
CA ASP A 21 30.81 2.07 1.53
C ASP A 21 30.25 2.63 2.84
N GLU A 22 30.49 3.92 3.12
CA GLU A 22 29.95 4.57 4.32
C GLU A 22 28.44 4.73 4.26
N VAL A 23 27.87 5.03 3.09
CA VAL A 23 26.40 5.07 2.88
C VAL A 23 25.79 3.69 3.07
N ILE A 24 26.36 2.65 2.45
CA ILE A 24 25.90 1.25 2.63
C ILE A 24 26.00 0.84 4.09
N ARG A 25 27.09 1.19 4.78
CA ARG A 25 27.27 0.92 6.21
C ARG A 25 26.19 1.58 7.05
N ARG A 26 25.88 2.85 6.76
CA ARG A 26 24.81 3.59 7.45
C ARG A 26 23.44 2.97 7.19
N ILE A 27 23.13 2.60 5.94
CA ILE A 27 21.87 1.95 5.58
C ILE A 27 21.73 0.59 6.29
N LYS A 28 22.78 -0.24 6.27
CA LYS A 28 22.77 -1.55 6.94
C LYS A 28 22.62 -1.47 8.45
N ASN A 29 23.13 -0.39 9.06
CA ASN A 29 23.10 -0.19 10.50
C ASN A 29 21.89 0.63 10.98
N GLN A 30 21.00 1.06 10.09
CA GLN A 30 19.74 1.67 10.54
C GLN A 30 18.84 0.60 11.15
N PRO A 31 18.27 0.86 12.34
CA PRO A 31 17.32 -0.06 12.94
C PRO A 31 16.08 -0.16 12.03
N LYS A 32 15.72 -1.39 11.67
CA LYS A 32 14.48 -1.64 10.91
C LYS A 32 13.28 -1.19 11.73
N LYS A 33 12.29 -0.61 11.06
CA LYS A 33 11.08 -0.05 11.68
C LYS A 33 9.87 -0.87 11.27
N ALA A 34 9.08 -1.30 12.24
CA ALA A 34 7.82 -2.00 11.97
C ALA A 34 6.63 -1.33 12.66
N VAL A 35 5.51 -1.30 11.95
CA VAL A 35 4.20 -1.04 12.57
C VAL A 35 3.56 -2.38 12.91
N VAL A 36 3.39 -2.63 14.20
CA VAL A 36 2.76 -3.84 14.71
C VAL A 36 1.28 -3.55 14.96
N LEU A 37 0.41 -4.38 14.40
CA LEU A 37 -1.05 -4.24 14.49
C LEU A 37 -1.64 -5.45 15.23
N PHE A 38 -2.40 -5.18 16.28
CA PHE A 38 -3.11 -6.20 17.05
C PHE A 38 -4.61 -5.97 16.98
N THR A 39 -5.34 -7.05 16.71
CA THR A 39 -6.81 -7.04 16.70
C THR A 39 -7.35 -7.57 18.03
N GLY A 40 -8.67 -7.68 18.18
CA GLY A 40 -9.30 -8.29 19.37
C GLY A 40 -9.15 -9.81 19.49
N ALA A 41 -8.15 -10.42 18.85
CA ALA A 41 -7.93 -11.85 18.89
C ALA A 41 -6.78 -12.23 19.83
N THR A 42 -7.00 -13.29 20.62
CA THR A 42 -6.06 -13.77 21.65
C THR A 42 -5.29 -15.03 21.26
N ILE A 43 -5.80 -15.81 20.29
CA ILE A 43 -5.12 -17.00 19.78
C ILE A 43 -3.82 -16.57 19.08
N GLY A 44 -2.68 -17.08 19.54
CA GLY A 44 -1.35 -16.74 19.01
C GLY A 44 -0.73 -15.48 19.60
N PHE A 45 -1.46 -14.71 20.44
CA PHE A 45 -0.98 -13.44 20.96
C PHE A 45 0.33 -13.56 21.76
N SER A 46 0.42 -14.52 22.68
CA SER A 46 1.64 -14.72 23.49
C SER A 46 2.85 -15.08 22.62
N GLN A 47 2.67 -15.97 21.64
CA GLN A 47 3.73 -16.33 20.69
C GLN A 47 4.16 -15.13 19.84
N ALA A 48 3.21 -14.27 19.45
CA ALA A 48 3.53 -13.05 18.72
C ALA A 48 4.35 -12.08 19.58
N MET A 49 3.98 -11.88 20.85
CA MET A 49 4.76 -11.05 21.78
C MET A 49 6.19 -11.55 21.95
N GLU A 50 6.39 -12.86 22.10
CA GLU A 50 7.72 -13.47 22.15
C GLU A 50 8.54 -13.20 20.88
N SER A 51 7.91 -13.30 19.70
CA SER A 51 8.55 -12.97 18.41
C SER A 51 8.92 -11.49 18.30
N LEU A 52 8.05 -10.59 18.74
CA LEU A 52 8.30 -9.14 18.72
C LEU A 52 9.43 -8.74 19.66
N LEU A 53 9.51 -9.36 20.85
CA LEU A 53 10.62 -9.17 21.78
C LEU A 53 11.95 -9.60 21.17
N LYS A 54 11.99 -10.69 20.39
CA LYS A 54 13.19 -11.10 19.65
C LYS A 54 13.57 -10.07 18.58
N LEU A 55 12.60 -9.51 17.84
CA LEU A 55 12.88 -8.44 16.88
C LEU A 55 13.45 -7.19 17.57
N GLN A 56 12.92 -6.78 18.73
CA GLN A 56 13.49 -5.66 19.49
C GLN A 56 14.92 -5.94 19.98
N LYS A 57 15.21 -7.16 20.41
CA LYS A 57 16.58 -7.58 20.78
C LYS A 57 17.55 -7.49 19.60
N ASP A 58 17.06 -7.72 18.39
CA ASP A 58 17.81 -7.53 17.15
C ASP A 58 17.85 -6.06 16.67
N GLY A 59 17.39 -5.12 17.51
CA GLY A 59 17.47 -3.67 17.26
C GLY A 59 16.31 -3.08 16.46
N TRP A 60 15.21 -3.82 16.26
CA TRP A 60 14.04 -3.28 15.57
C TRP A 60 13.32 -2.23 16.42
N GLN A 61 12.85 -1.17 15.77
CA GLN A 61 11.97 -0.18 16.36
C GLN A 61 10.52 -0.53 16.02
N LEU A 62 9.69 -0.67 17.04
CA LEU A 62 8.29 -1.07 16.90
C LEU A 62 7.36 0.08 17.28
N LYS A 63 6.38 0.38 16.43
CA LYS A 63 5.19 1.15 16.79
C LYS A 63 4.01 0.20 16.89
N VAL A 64 3.31 0.16 18.02
CA VAL A 64 2.19 -0.78 18.24
C VAL A 64 0.85 -0.06 18.11
N VAL A 65 -0.04 -0.62 17.31
CA VAL A 65 -1.40 -0.17 17.08
C VAL A 65 -2.38 -1.26 17.47
N LEU A 66 -3.35 -0.94 18.32
CA LEU A 66 -4.47 -1.81 18.70
C LEU A 66 -5.75 -1.37 17.98
N SER A 67 -6.57 -2.33 17.55
CA SER A 67 -7.97 -2.02 17.23
C SER A 67 -8.76 -1.69 18.49
N ASP A 68 -9.95 -1.11 18.34
CA ASP A 68 -10.85 -0.84 19.47
C ASP A 68 -11.22 -2.12 20.22
N ASP A 69 -11.39 -3.25 19.50
CA ASP A 69 -11.56 -4.57 20.12
C ASP A 69 -10.29 -5.04 20.83
N GLY A 70 -9.11 -4.78 20.24
CA GLY A 70 -7.81 -5.06 20.85
C GLY A 70 -7.65 -4.33 22.18
N MET A 71 -8.03 -3.05 22.25
CA MET A 71 -8.00 -2.26 23.49
C MET A 71 -8.92 -2.81 24.59
N ARG A 72 -9.99 -3.52 24.24
CA ARG A 72 -10.93 -4.12 25.20
C ARG A 72 -10.48 -5.49 25.70
N VAL A 73 -9.86 -6.27 24.81
CA VAL A 73 -9.57 -7.70 25.05
C VAL A 73 -8.12 -7.93 25.46
N LEU A 74 -7.20 -7.13 24.91
CA LEU A 74 -5.78 -7.17 25.23
C LEU A 74 -5.48 -6.12 26.30
N ASP A 75 -4.47 -6.38 27.13
CA ASP A 75 -4.01 -5.44 28.17
C ASP A 75 -2.98 -4.46 27.54
N PRO A 76 -3.36 -3.21 27.23
CA PRO A 76 -2.48 -2.28 26.53
C PRO A 76 -1.30 -1.84 27.38
N GLU A 77 -1.48 -1.76 28.71
CA GLU A 77 -0.41 -1.38 29.63
C GLU A 77 0.61 -2.50 29.79
N ALA A 78 0.16 -3.77 29.80
CA ALA A 78 1.06 -4.90 29.75
C ALA A 78 1.88 -4.93 28.45
N ILE A 79 1.23 -4.73 27.29
CA ILE A 79 1.92 -4.64 25.98
C ILE A 79 2.96 -3.52 25.99
N LYS A 80 2.55 -2.34 26.46
CA LYS A 80 3.41 -1.16 26.57
C LYS A 80 4.66 -1.45 27.41
N LYS A 81 4.47 -2.07 28.58
CA LYS A 81 5.56 -2.42 29.49
C LYS A 81 6.48 -3.49 28.92
N GLU A 82 5.91 -4.56 28.36
CA GLU A 82 6.67 -5.71 27.87
C GLU A 82 7.54 -5.33 26.67
N LEU A 83 7.00 -4.54 25.73
CA LEU A 83 7.73 -4.05 24.58
C LEU A 83 8.46 -2.72 24.83
N ASN A 84 8.52 -2.24 26.07
CA ASN A 84 9.17 -0.99 26.47
C ASN A 84 8.82 0.21 25.54
N LEU A 85 7.52 0.44 25.36
CA LEU A 85 6.98 1.44 24.43
C LEU A 85 6.59 2.73 25.18
N ASP A 86 6.83 3.88 24.57
CA ASP A 86 6.35 5.17 25.10
C ASP A 86 4.83 5.30 24.99
N VAL A 87 4.26 4.76 23.91
CA VAL A 87 2.84 4.84 23.58
C VAL A 87 2.37 3.59 22.84
N VAL A 88 1.14 3.19 23.12
CA VAL A 88 0.38 2.26 22.27
C VAL A 88 -0.71 3.06 21.57
N TYR A 89 -0.76 2.93 20.26
CA TYR A 89 -1.68 3.68 19.41
C TYR A 89 -3.02 2.95 19.25
N TYR A 90 -4.10 3.71 19.18
CA TYR A 90 -5.45 3.23 18.90
C TYR A 90 -6.29 4.38 18.34
N SER A 91 -7.54 4.12 17.94
CA SER A 91 -8.36 5.09 17.20
C SER A 91 -8.44 6.49 17.82
N CYS A 92 -8.48 6.62 19.15
CA CYS A 92 -8.65 7.91 19.81
C CYS A 92 -7.36 8.74 19.97
N ASN A 93 -6.17 8.15 19.83
CA ASN A 93 -4.89 8.87 20.02
C ASN A 93 -4.04 8.98 18.75
N ILE A 94 -4.55 8.49 17.62
CA ILE A 94 -3.90 8.64 16.31
C ILE A 94 -4.37 9.94 15.66
N THR A 95 -3.46 10.91 15.60
CA THR A 95 -3.68 12.18 14.89
C THR A 95 -3.41 12.07 13.39
N SER A 96 -2.41 11.26 13.01
CA SER A 96 -1.99 11.05 11.62
C SER A 96 -1.65 9.58 11.39
N GLN A 97 -2.42 8.90 10.54
CA GLN A 97 -2.10 7.53 10.13
C GLN A 97 -0.77 7.48 9.36
N LYS A 98 -0.48 8.50 8.55
CA LYS A 98 0.73 8.58 7.73
C LYS A 98 2.00 8.52 8.59
N GLU A 99 2.01 9.22 9.73
CA GLU A 99 3.14 9.22 10.66
C GLU A 99 3.45 7.82 11.24
N LEU A 100 2.46 6.93 11.28
CA LEU A 100 2.67 5.56 11.74
C LEU A 100 3.45 4.75 10.70
N TYR A 101 3.05 4.80 9.42
CA TYR A 101 3.56 3.90 8.39
C TYR A 101 4.59 4.48 7.42
N GLU A 102 4.75 5.81 7.31
CA GLU A 102 5.60 6.44 6.28
C GLU A 102 7.07 6.04 6.35
N SER A 103 7.58 5.74 7.56
CA SER A 103 8.95 5.29 7.78
C SER A 103 9.06 3.80 8.10
N ALA A 104 7.98 3.04 7.94
CA ALA A 104 7.95 1.63 8.26
C ALA A 104 8.52 0.79 7.11
N ASP A 105 9.48 -0.07 7.43
CA ASP A 105 10.01 -1.07 6.51
C ASP A 105 9.07 -2.27 6.34
N MET A 106 8.17 -2.46 7.31
CA MET A 106 7.26 -3.60 7.38
C MET A 106 6.03 -3.31 8.26
N MET A 107 4.90 -3.94 7.93
CA MET A 107 3.75 -4.06 8.83
C MET A 107 3.66 -5.50 9.34
N ILE A 108 3.44 -5.65 10.65
CA ILE A 108 3.33 -6.94 11.31
C ILE A 108 1.95 -7.01 11.97
N VAL A 109 1.06 -7.86 11.49
CA VAL A 109 -0.22 -8.13 12.18
C VAL A 109 0.02 -9.24 13.19
N GLY A 110 0.27 -8.88 14.45
CA GLY A 110 0.64 -9.82 15.51
C GLY A 110 -0.52 -10.72 15.95
N SER A 111 -1.76 -10.26 15.80
CA SER A 111 -2.95 -11.12 15.92
C SER A 111 -4.02 -10.66 14.93
N MET A 112 -4.40 -11.52 13.99
CA MET A 112 -5.43 -11.21 13.00
C MET A 112 -6.73 -11.95 13.30
N SER A 113 -7.78 -11.20 13.66
CA SER A 113 -9.10 -11.79 13.88
C SER A 113 -9.75 -12.26 12.58
N VAL A 114 -10.70 -13.20 12.69
CA VAL A 114 -11.55 -13.63 11.57
C VAL A 114 -12.28 -12.44 10.92
N ASN A 115 -12.76 -11.48 11.72
CA ASN A 115 -13.46 -10.29 11.24
C ASN A 115 -12.52 -9.40 10.41
N THR A 116 -11.29 -9.18 10.88
CA THR A 116 -10.27 -8.42 10.15
C THR A 116 -9.93 -9.09 8.83
N ALA A 117 -9.70 -10.40 8.84
CA ALA A 117 -9.39 -11.14 7.62
C ALA A 117 -10.52 -11.06 6.59
N ALA A 118 -11.78 -11.24 7.03
CA ALA A 118 -12.95 -11.14 6.17
C ALA A 118 -13.12 -9.73 5.57
N LYS A 119 -12.98 -8.68 6.38
CA LYS A 119 -13.11 -7.29 5.92
C LYS A 119 -12.03 -6.92 4.91
N LEU A 120 -10.77 -7.25 5.20
CA LEU A 120 -9.66 -6.99 4.28
C LEU A 120 -9.81 -7.74 2.95
N ALA A 121 -10.25 -9.01 2.98
CA ALA A 121 -10.41 -9.82 1.78
C ALA A 121 -11.41 -9.20 0.76
N VAL A 122 -12.37 -8.41 1.23
CA VAL A 122 -13.33 -7.70 0.38
C VAL A 122 -13.06 -6.19 0.28
N GLY A 123 -11.93 -5.71 0.80
CA GLY A 123 -11.52 -4.30 0.72
C GLY A 123 -12.24 -3.34 1.68
N ILE A 124 -12.89 -3.84 2.73
CA ILE A 124 -13.50 -2.99 3.76
C ILE A 124 -12.43 -2.45 4.70
N THR A 125 -12.37 -1.12 4.82
CA THR A 125 -11.41 -0.39 5.67
C THR A 125 -12.09 0.59 6.62
N ASP A 126 -13.14 0.13 7.30
CA ASP A 126 -14.01 0.94 8.16
C ASP A 126 -13.46 1.23 9.57
N THR A 127 -12.23 0.81 9.85
CA THR A 127 -11.52 1.12 11.11
C THR A 127 -10.10 1.60 10.82
N VAL A 128 -9.51 2.34 11.76
CA VAL A 128 -8.13 2.84 11.63
C VAL A 128 -7.13 1.71 11.39
N LEU A 129 -7.27 0.58 12.09
CA LEU A 129 -6.38 -0.58 11.92
C LEU A 129 -6.49 -1.19 10.52
N LEU A 130 -7.71 -1.32 9.97
CA LEU A 130 -7.91 -1.84 8.60
C LEU A 130 -7.37 -0.86 7.54
N SER A 131 -7.61 0.44 7.75
CA SER A 131 -7.07 1.50 6.89
C SER A 131 -5.55 1.48 6.83
N LEU A 132 -4.87 1.29 7.96
CA LEU A 132 -3.41 1.16 8.02
C LEU A 132 -2.90 -0.05 7.24
N ILE A 133 -3.49 -1.23 7.42
CA ILE A 133 -3.10 -2.44 6.67
C ILE A 133 -3.30 -2.23 5.16
N ASN A 134 -4.43 -1.65 4.78
CA ASN A 134 -4.73 -1.35 3.38
C ASN A 134 -3.75 -0.32 2.78
N HIS A 135 -3.33 0.68 3.55
CA HIS A 135 -2.24 1.57 3.14
C HIS A 135 -0.93 0.82 2.94
N GLY A 136 -0.63 -0.18 3.78
CA GLY A 136 0.51 -1.07 3.59
C GLY A 136 0.49 -1.76 2.24
N PHE A 137 -0.65 -2.34 1.85
CA PHE A 137 -0.83 -2.94 0.52
C PHE A 137 -0.61 -1.93 -0.60
N MET A 138 -1.26 -0.75 -0.52
CA MET A 138 -1.18 0.28 -1.56
C MET A 138 0.21 0.90 -1.69
N ALA A 139 0.95 1.03 -0.58
CA ALA A 139 2.30 1.58 -0.55
C ALA A 139 3.39 0.54 -0.89
N GLY A 140 3.02 -0.73 -1.08
CA GLY A 140 3.98 -1.82 -1.28
C GLY A 140 4.83 -2.12 -0.04
N ILE A 141 4.37 -1.71 1.15
CA ILE A 141 5.04 -2.04 2.41
C ILE A 141 4.77 -3.52 2.69
N PRO A 142 5.80 -4.36 2.90
CA PRO A 142 5.61 -5.77 3.22
C PRO A 142 4.70 -5.95 4.44
N VAL A 143 3.68 -6.80 4.30
CA VAL A 143 2.75 -7.12 5.39
C VAL A 143 2.91 -8.58 5.77
N VAL A 144 3.30 -8.85 7.01
CA VAL A 144 3.39 -10.20 7.60
C VAL A 144 2.32 -10.31 8.66
N ALA A 145 1.56 -11.40 8.70
CA ALA A 145 0.45 -11.55 9.63
C ALA A 145 0.39 -12.95 10.25
N ALA A 146 0.17 -12.97 11.57
CA ALA A 146 -0.08 -14.21 12.31
C ALA A 146 -1.49 -14.73 12.01
N LYS A 147 -1.57 -15.95 11.49
CA LYS A 147 -2.82 -16.56 11.02
C LYS A 147 -3.56 -17.36 12.09
N ASP A 148 -2.94 -17.65 13.23
CA ASP A 148 -3.47 -18.55 14.27
C ASP A 148 -4.93 -18.22 14.64
N ALA A 149 -5.23 -16.94 14.80
CA ALA A 149 -6.56 -16.47 15.20
C ALA A 149 -7.61 -16.49 14.09
N CYS A 150 -7.23 -16.26 12.83
CA CYS A 150 -8.17 -16.28 11.69
C CYS A 150 -8.31 -17.66 11.08
N ASN A 151 -7.36 -18.56 11.31
CA ASN A 151 -7.38 -19.92 10.81
C ASN A 151 -8.51 -20.72 11.51
N PRO A 152 -9.53 -21.19 10.76
CA PRO A 152 -10.60 -22.01 11.34
C PRO A 152 -10.09 -23.35 11.88
N ASP A 153 -8.93 -23.80 11.43
CA ASP A 153 -8.37 -25.12 11.72
C ASP A 153 -7.35 -25.10 12.86
N ASP A 154 -7.13 -23.94 13.46
CA ASP A 154 -6.21 -23.81 14.59
C ASP A 154 -6.63 -24.73 15.75
N PRO A 155 -5.73 -25.58 16.29
CA PRO A 155 -6.06 -26.52 17.36
C PRO A 155 -6.58 -25.84 18.63
N LYS A 156 -6.14 -24.61 18.94
CA LYS A 156 -6.62 -23.85 20.11
C LYS A 156 -8.07 -23.44 19.91
N ARG A 157 -8.49 -23.13 18.68
CA ARG A 157 -9.89 -22.81 18.35
C ARG A 157 -10.82 -24.00 18.59
N ALA A 158 -10.39 -25.22 18.25
CA ALA A 158 -11.13 -26.44 18.56
C ALA A 158 -11.27 -26.65 20.08
N LYS A 159 -10.20 -26.42 20.86
CA LYS A 159 -10.21 -26.51 22.33
C LYS A 159 -11.16 -25.49 22.99
N LEU A 160 -11.37 -24.34 22.36
CA LEU A 160 -12.34 -23.32 22.79
C LEU A 160 -13.79 -23.65 22.40
N GLY A 161 -14.07 -24.86 21.91
CA GLY A 161 -15.42 -25.30 21.53
C GLY A 161 -15.87 -24.82 20.14
N MET A 162 -15.00 -24.16 19.38
CA MET A 162 -15.31 -23.59 18.06
C MET A 162 -14.95 -24.54 16.89
N GLY A 163 -14.58 -25.79 17.17
CA GLY A 163 -14.18 -26.76 16.14
C GLY A 163 -15.31 -27.41 15.33
N LYS A 164 -16.57 -27.08 15.65
CA LYS A 164 -17.77 -27.69 15.04
C LYS A 164 -18.38 -26.85 13.92
N SER A 165 -17.66 -25.84 13.42
CA SER A 165 -18.14 -24.97 12.34
C SER A 165 -18.49 -25.77 11.07
N PRO A 166 -19.60 -25.46 10.39
CA PRO A 166 -19.97 -26.12 9.13
C PRO A 166 -18.88 -26.00 8.07
N GLU A 167 -18.75 -27.02 7.22
CA GLU A 167 -17.70 -27.11 6.20
C GLU A 167 -17.69 -25.90 5.25
N LYS A 168 -18.84 -25.51 4.70
CA LYS A 168 -18.95 -24.33 3.81
C LYS A 168 -18.51 -23.04 4.49
N TYR A 169 -18.76 -22.89 5.80
CA TYR A 169 -18.31 -21.71 6.54
C TYR A 169 -16.79 -21.71 6.68
N ARG A 170 -16.17 -22.86 6.99
CA ARG A 170 -14.70 -23.00 7.04
C ARG A 170 -14.06 -22.71 5.68
N GLN A 171 -14.65 -23.21 4.59
CA GLN A 171 -14.19 -22.92 3.23
C GLN A 171 -14.19 -21.41 2.94
N MET A 172 -15.23 -20.68 3.34
CA MET A 172 -15.27 -19.21 3.21
C MET A 172 -14.16 -18.53 4.04
N LEU A 173 -13.90 -18.99 5.27
CA LEU A 173 -12.82 -18.46 6.09
C LEU A 173 -11.43 -18.69 5.47
N HIS A 174 -11.18 -19.87 4.91
CA HIS A 174 -9.96 -20.13 4.14
C HIS A 174 -9.89 -19.28 2.88
N GLY A 175 -11.01 -19.07 2.20
CA GLY A 175 -11.10 -18.18 1.04
C GLY A 175 -10.62 -16.76 1.37
N ASN A 176 -11.07 -16.20 2.49
CA ASN A 176 -10.61 -14.88 2.94
C ASN A 176 -9.10 -14.85 3.19
N ILE A 177 -8.55 -15.86 3.86
CA ILE A 177 -7.10 -16.01 4.12
C ILE A 177 -6.32 -16.06 2.79
N ASN A 178 -6.80 -16.85 1.83
CA ASN A 178 -6.14 -17.01 0.53
C ASN A 178 -6.12 -15.70 -0.26
N VAL A 179 -7.21 -14.93 -0.28
CA VAL A 179 -7.26 -13.62 -0.93
C VAL A 179 -6.21 -12.67 -0.33
N LEU A 180 -5.99 -12.69 0.99
CA LEU A 180 -4.95 -11.87 1.61
C LEU A 180 -3.55 -12.28 1.18
N CYS A 181 -3.29 -13.59 1.03
CA CYS A 181 -2.03 -14.07 0.44
C CYS A 181 -1.85 -13.54 -0.99
N GLU A 182 -2.91 -13.53 -1.80
CA GLU A 182 -2.90 -13.01 -3.17
C GLU A 182 -2.67 -11.48 -3.22
N PHE A 183 -3.09 -10.73 -2.19
CA PHE A 183 -2.73 -9.31 -2.02
C PHE A 183 -1.27 -9.10 -1.61
N GLY A 184 -0.50 -10.17 -1.39
CA GLY A 184 0.90 -10.12 -0.97
C GLY A 184 1.11 -10.11 0.53
N MET A 185 0.07 -10.36 1.34
CA MET A 185 0.23 -10.56 2.79
C MET A 185 0.87 -11.93 3.06
N GLN A 186 1.98 -11.96 3.79
CA GLN A 186 2.62 -13.21 4.18
C GLN A 186 2.00 -13.74 5.48
N LEU A 187 1.23 -14.83 5.38
CA LEU A 187 0.57 -15.47 6.52
C LEU A 187 1.43 -16.57 7.13
N VAL A 188 1.76 -16.41 8.41
CA VAL A 188 2.62 -17.31 9.19
C VAL A 188 1.97 -17.67 10.52
N ASN A 189 2.49 -18.67 11.24
CA ASN A 189 2.11 -18.85 12.63
C ASN A 189 2.79 -17.76 13.48
N ALA A 190 2.19 -17.40 14.60
CA ALA A 190 2.70 -16.33 15.47
C ALA A 190 4.13 -16.61 15.99
N GLU A 191 4.50 -17.88 16.18
CA GLU A 191 5.85 -18.30 16.58
C GLU A 191 6.92 -18.08 15.49
N ASP A 192 6.50 -18.01 14.23
CA ASP A 192 7.38 -17.84 13.06
C ASP A 192 7.54 -16.37 12.63
N LEU A 193 6.86 -15.44 13.30
CA LEU A 193 6.93 -14.01 12.99
C LEU A 193 8.36 -13.48 13.05
N TYR A 194 9.14 -13.88 14.07
CA TYR A 194 10.52 -13.44 14.22
C TYR A 194 11.40 -13.87 13.02
N GLU A 195 11.38 -15.15 12.68
CA GLU A 195 12.21 -15.71 11.60
C GLU A 195 11.81 -15.14 10.23
N THR A 196 10.51 -14.91 10.03
CA THR A 196 9.97 -14.31 8.80
C THR A 196 10.36 -12.85 8.67
N CYS A 197 10.12 -12.03 9.70
CA CYS A 197 10.36 -10.59 9.64
C CYS A 197 11.86 -10.26 9.63
N SER A 198 12.69 -11.03 10.34
CA SER A 198 14.15 -10.85 10.34
C SER A 198 14.80 -11.14 8.98
N GLY A 199 14.09 -11.80 8.06
CA GLY A 199 14.57 -12.15 6.71
C GLY A 199 15.39 -13.43 6.65
N LYS A 200 15.32 -14.27 7.71
CA LYS A 200 15.92 -15.61 7.73
C LYS A 200 15.11 -16.60 6.88
N VAL A 201 13.84 -16.31 6.64
CA VAL A 201 13.00 -16.99 5.64
C VAL A 201 12.83 -16.06 4.42
N PRO A 202 13.07 -16.53 3.18
CA PRO A 202 12.86 -15.72 2.00
C PRO A 202 11.39 -15.30 1.86
N ILE A 203 11.14 -13.99 1.80
CA ILE A 203 9.83 -13.45 1.44
C ILE A 203 9.61 -13.75 -0.05
N LYS A 204 8.59 -14.55 -0.38
CA LYS A 204 8.14 -14.72 -1.77
C LYS A 204 7.50 -13.40 -2.22
N ARG A 205 8.32 -12.48 -2.72
CA ARG A 205 7.86 -11.26 -3.37
C ARG A 205 7.54 -11.57 -4.83
N GLU A 206 6.33 -11.99 -5.11
CA GLU A 206 5.71 -11.69 -6.40
C GLU A 206 5.06 -10.31 -6.23
N VAL A 207 5.88 -9.26 -6.33
CA VAL A 207 5.32 -7.94 -6.59
C VAL A 207 5.00 -7.96 -8.09
N PRO A 208 3.73 -7.90 -8.52
CA PRO A 208 3.46 -7.55 -9.89
C PRO A 208 4.13 -6.19 -10.08
N GLU A 209 5.08 -6.11 -11.01
CA GLU A 209 5.71 -4.86 -11.39
C GLU A 209 4.59 -3.86 -11.67
N ALA A 210 4.29 -3.01 -10.67
CA ALA A 210 3.32 -1.95 -10.83
C ALA A 210 3.79 -1.20 -12.05
N ALA A 211 2.90 -1.05 -13.03
CA ALA A 211 3.19 -0.53 -14.35
C ALA A 211 3.72 0.91 -14.29
N ALA A 212 4.95 1.10 -13.83
CA ALA A 212 5.83 2.17 -14.20
C ALA A 212 6.47 1.78 -15.54
N LYS A 213 5.62 1.44 -16.53
CA LYS A 213 6.04 1.63 -17.90
C LYS A 213 6.29 3.14 -18.02
N PRO A 214 7.47 3.58 -18.49
CA PRO A 214 7.50 4.87 -19.18
C PRO A 214 6.36 4.81 -20.18
N VAL A 215 5.65 5.91 -20.39
CA VAL A 215 4.71 6.01 -21.51
C VAL A 215 5.54 5.93 -22.80
N ALA A 216 5.98 4.73 -23.14
CA ALA A 216 6.52 4.33 -24.41
C ALA A 216 5.31 4.25 -25.32
N LYS A 217 5.37 5.10 -26.33
CA LYS A 217 4.45 5.19 -27.44
C LYS A 217 4.20 3.79 -28.00
N THR A 218 3.06 3.20 -27.67
CA THR A 218 2.49 2.11 -28.47
C THR A 218 1.20 2.64 -29.07
N GLU A 219 1.37 3.08 -30.31
CA GLU A 219 0.41 3.02 -31.41
C GLU A 219 -0.93 2.38 -31.01
N LYS A 220 -1.91 3.22 -30.68
CA LYS A 220 -3.30 2.83 -30.86
C LYS A 220 -3.64 3.07 -32.32
N THR A 221 -3.84 1.95 -32.99
CA THR A 221 -4.45 1.79 -34.29
C THR A 221 -5.54 2.83 -34.52
N VAL A 222 -5.22 3.69 -35.47
CA VAL A 222 -6.07 4.56 -36.25
C VAL A 222 -7.48 3.99 -36.45
N MET A 223 -8.48 4.62 -35.84
CA MET A 223 -9.71 4.94 -36.56
C MET A 223 -9.62 6.43 -36.90
N LYS A 224 -9.45 6.71 -38.19
CA LYS A 224 -9.37 8.04 -38.78
C LYS A 224 -10.62 8.85 -38.40
N SER A 225 -10.43 10.01 -37.79
CA SER A 225 -11.29 11.16 -38.06
C SER A 225 -10.40 12.26 -38.61
N GLU A 226 -10.60 12.55 -39.88
CA GLU A 226 -9.87 13.52 -40.68
C GLU A 226 -10.03 14.92 -40.09
N THR A 227 -8.93 15.52 -39.65
CA THR A 227 -8.84 16.98 -39.52
C THR A 227 -8.26 17.49 -40.83
N SER A 228 -9.15 17.97 -41.71
CA SER A 228 -8.76 18.79 -42.85
C SER A 228 -8.39 20.19 -42.34
N ASP A 229 -7.17 20.62 -42.62
CA ASP A 229 -6.71 21.99 -42.42
C ASP A 229 -7.54 22.96 -43.25
N THR A 230 -8.35 23.78 -42.59
CA THR A 230 -8.73 25.10 -43.08
C THR A 230 -8.84 26.07 -41.91
N LYS A 231 -7.92 27.03 -41.88
CA LYS A 231 -7.78 28.19 -40.98
C LYS A 231 -8.95 28.43 -40.01
N GLY A 232 -8.72 28.09 -38.74
CA GLY A 232 -9.48 28.61 -37.59
C GLY A 232 -10.73 27.81 -37.18
N GLU A 233 -11.07 26.73 -37.87
CA GLU A 233 -12.19 25.86 -37.49
C GLU A 233 -11.71 24.46 -37.09
N CYS A 234 -12.26 23.92 -35.99
CA CYS A 234 -11.97 22.56 -35.52
C CYS A 234 -13.27 21.77 -35.33
N VAL A 235 -13.24 20.47 -35.55
CA VAL A 235 -14.41 19.58 -35.41
C VAL A 235 -14.14 18.58 -34.29
N LEU A 236 -15.01 18.56 -33.27
CA LEU A 236 -14.96 17.58 -32.17
C LEU A 236 -16.16 16.64 -32.29
N ASN A 237 -15.95 15.48 -32.92
CA ASN A 237 -16.99 14.47 -33.08
C ASN A 237 -17.05 13.54 -31.85
N LYS A 238 -17.60 14.06 -30.75
CA LYS A 238 -17.78 13.32 -29.49
C LYS A 238 -19.14 13.61 -28.86
N LYS A 239 -19.72 12.58 -28.23
CA LYS A 239 -21.01 12.66 -27.53
C LYS A 239 -20.92 13.44 -26.20
N VAL A 240 -19.77 13.42 -25.54
CA VAL A 240 -19.51 14.20 -24.31
C VAL A 240 -18.24 15.02 -24.51
N ILE A 241 -18.36 16.34 -24.38
CA ILE A 241 -17.27 17.30 -24.54
C ILE A 241 -16.79 17.73 -23.14
N THR A 242 -15.55 17.36 -22.82
CA THR A 242 -14.90 17.67 -21.54
C THR A 242 -13.93 18.83 -21.68
N ARG A 243 -13.55 19.43 -20.54
CA ARG A 243 -12.52 20.49 -20.49
C ARG A 243 -11.22 20.10 -21.21
N THR A 244 -10.81 18.85 -21.07
CA THR A 244 -9.61 18.30 -21.73
C THR A 244 -9.71 18.26 -23.25
N ASP A 245 -10.92 18.17 -23.81
CA ASP A 245 -11.12 18.23 -25.25
C ASP A 245 -11.04 19.66 -25.77
N ILE A 246 -11.55 20.64 -25.01
CA ILE A 246 -11.45 22.07 -25.35
C ILE A 246 -10.01 22.57 -25.28
N LEU A 247 -9.22 22.12 -24.30
CA LEU A 247 -7.79 22.46 -24.18
C LEU A 247 -6.96 22.06 -25.41
N LYS A 248 -7.38 21.01 -26.14
CA LYS A 248 -6.68 20.56 -27.35
C LYS A 248 -6.97 21.42 -28.57
N VAL A 249 -8.02 22.23 -28.52
CA VAL A 249 -8.50 23.06 -29.64
C VAL A 249 -8.46 24.55 -29.28
N GLN A 250 -7.61 24.93 -28.32
CA GLN A 250 -7.46 26.29 -27.82
C GLN A 250 -7.08 27.32 -28.91
N ASP A 251 -6.45 26.86 -30.00
CA ASP A 251 -6.00 27.71 -31.10
C ASP A 251 -7.07 27.90 -32.19
N ALA A 252 -8.24 27.24 -32.07
CA ALA A 252 -9.36 27.41 -32.99
C ALA A 252 -10.16 28.68 -32.63
N LYS A 253 -10.91 29.22 -33.59
CA LYS A 253 -11.93 30.27 -33.34
C LYS A 253 -13.33 29.67 -33.29
N VAL A 254 -13.57 28.63 -34.09
CA VAL A 254 -14.87 27.96 -34.20
C VAL A 254 -14.69 26.46 -33.95
N VAL A 255 -15.52 25.88 -33.09
CA VAL A 255 -15.53 24.44 -32.82
C VAL A 255 -16.90 23.86 -33.18
N LYS A 256 -16.91 22.96 -34.17
CA LYS A 256 -18.11 22.23 -34.61
C LYS A 256 -18.27 20.96 -33.79
N ILE A 257 -19.44 20.75 -33.20
CA ILE A 257 -19.78 19.57 -32.39
C ILE A 257 -21.10 18.95 -32.87
N PRO A 258 -21.34 17.65 -32.65
CA PRO A 258 -22.62 17.03 -32.94
C PRO A 258 -23.79 17.71 -32.21
N ALA A 259 -24.94 17.82 -32.86
CA ALA A 259 -26.15 18.41 -32.28
C ALA A 259 -26.57 17.79 -30.94
N ASP A 260 -26.36 16.49 -30.77
CA ASP A 260 -26.69 15.71 -29.57
C ASP A 260 -25.57 15.68 -28.51
N ALA A 261 -24.46 16.40 -28.73
CA ALA A 261 -23.34 16.41 -27.81
C ALA A 261 -23.69 17.13 -26.49
N ILE A 262 -23.27 16.50 -25.38
CA ILE A 262 -23.35 17.04 -24.03
C ILE A 262 -22.03 17.76 -23.73
N ILE A 263 -22.10 19.04 -23.39
CA ILE A 263 -20.94 19.82 -22.96
C ILE A 263 -20.93 19.86 -21.44
N THR A 264 -19.82 19.43 -20.83
CA THR A 264 -19.66 19.51 -19.36
C THR A 264 -19.53 20.96 -18.91
N GLU A 265 -19.94 21.27 -17.68
CA GLU A 265 -19.93 22.64 -17.12
C GLU A 265 -18.52 23.27 -17.15
N TYR A 266 -17.49 22.50 -16.76
CA TYR A 266 -16.09 22.91 -16.87
C TYR A 266 -15.62 23.17 -18.32
N ALA A 267 -16.21 22.48 -19.32
CA ALA A 267 -15.91 22.75 -20.71
C ALA A 267 -16.53 24.08 -21.16
N VAL A 268 -17.75 24.40 -20.71
CA VAL A 268 -18.40 25.70 -20.99
C VAL A 268 -17.58 26.86 -20.44
N GLU A 269 -17.09 26.77 -19.20
CA GLU A 269 -16.20 27.78 -18.62
C GLU A 269 -14.94 27.99 -19.45
N THR A 270 -14.34 26.89 -19.92
CA THR A 270 -13.11 26.93 -20.73
C THR A 270 -13.35 27.52 -22.12
N ILE A 271 -14.49 27.20 -22.75
CA ILE A 271 -14.94 27.78 -24.02
C ILE A 271 -15.07 29.31 -23.91
N ASN A 272 -15.71 29.79 -22.84
CA ASN A 272 -15.88 31.22 -22.58
C ASN A 272 -14.54 31.91 -22.32
N SER A 273 -13.65 31.27 -21.54
CA SER A 273 -12.32 31.81 -21.26
C SER A 273 -11.45 31.96 -22.51
N PHE A 274 -11.62 31.08 -23.49
CA PHE A 274 -10.86 31.11 -24.75
C PHE A 274 -11.60 31.84 -25.89
N GLY A 275 -12.82 32.32 -25.66
CA GLY A 275 -13.61 33.02 -26.67
C GLY A 275 -13.96 32.16 -27.89
N LEU A 276 -14.13 30.85 -27.69
CA LEU A 276 -14.43 29.90 -28.76
C LEU A 276 -15.91 29.95 -29.15
N GLN A 277 -16.20 29.97 -30.44
CA GLN A 277 -17.56 29.88 -30.95
C GLN A 277 -17.95 28.41 -31.21
N ILE A 278 -18.99 27.92 -30.53
CA ILE A 278 -19.48 26.55 -30.72
C ILE A 278 -20.60 26.52 -31.77
N ILE A 279 -20.47 25.67 -32.78
CA ILE A 279 -21.52 25.38 -33.76
C ILE A 279 -21.96 23.94 -33.59
N ARG A 280 -23.25 23.73 -33.30
CA ARG A 280 -23.86 22.40 -33.29
C ARG A 280 -24.25 22.04 -34.73
N THR A 281 -23.67 20.97 -35.26
CA THR A 281 -23.92 20.42 -36.60
C THR A 281 -24.60 19.06 -36.52
#